data_AF-A0A6C0CBQ3-F1
#
_entry.id   AF-A0A6C0CBQ3-F1
#
_cell.length_a   1.000
_cell.length_b   1.000
_cell.length_c   1.000
_cell.angle_alpha   90.00
_cell.angle_beta   90.00
_cell.angle_gamma   90.00
#
_symmetry.space_group_name_H-M   'P 1'
#
loop_
_entity.id
_entity.type
_entity.pdbx_description
1 polymer ?
#
loop_
_entity_poly.entity_id
_entity_poly.type
_entity_poly.pdbx_seq_one_letter_code
_entity_poly.pdbx_strand_id
1 'polypeptide(L)'
;MTHTNKTITNTECTGVFCQEIYVSYAYHYNEPENMRHRIGIAGDYHLFAKHGDKVYMEVKKVGEIVMSFAELQQNKYWRYYYELSCMLAINKEIKNEPFNKFYDEVYEYNGDRVWSLDTAYIDLDIEENYKKIYKIIPSGNVCYYKINPADVKKMEYSSQQDIDIFKRIYMCRNDIRSGYFLNRSVIYKNIALEFQVSKMDKEIEELSAYFEDKKQVVNLLSTITKKYCNANEDILREILNYYLS
;
A
#
# COMPACT_ATOMS: atom_id res chain seq x y z
N MET A 1 9.39 -22.55 -2.96
CA MET A 1 9.34 -21.97 -1.61
C MET A 1 7.89 -21.62 -1.33
N THR A 2 7.35 -22.09 -0.21
CA THR A 2 5.96 -21.84 0.19
C THR A 2 5.84 -20.44 0.78
N HIS A 3 5.21 -19.52 0.04
CA HIS A 3 4.82 -18.21 0.55
C HIS A 3 3.82 -18.43 1.69
N THR A 4 4.22 -18.13 2.92
CA THR A 4 3.34 -18.27 4.08
C THR A 4 2.74 -16.91 4.37
N ASN A 5 1.55 -16.66 3.84
CA ASN A 5 0.76 -15.49 4.22
C ASN A 5 0.37 -15.67 5.69
N LYS A 6 0.84 -14.76 6.55
CA LYS A 6 0.48 -14.78 7.96
C LYS A 6 -0.50 -13.65 8.19
N THR A 7 -1.78 -13.96 8.19
CA THR A 7 -2.80 -13.03 8.68
C THR A 7 -2.54 -12.85 10.18
N ILE A 8 -1.87 -11.75 10.53
CA ILE A 8 -1.67 -11.37 11.91
C ILE A 8 -3.01 -10.83 12.40
N THR A 9 -3.77 -11.66 13.08
CA THR A 9 -5.05 -11.26 13.67
C THR A 9 -4.84 -10.01 14.54
N ASN A 10 -5.56 -8.94 14.20
CA ASN A 10 -5.71 -7.68 14.96
C ASN A 10 -4.56 -6.65 14.87
N THR A 11 -3.52 -6.87 14.04
CA THR A 11 -2.59 -5.79 13.70
C THR A 11 -2.82 -5.36 12.26
N GLU A 12 -3.09 -4.07 12.07
CA GLU A 12 -3.26 -3.46 10.76
C GLU A 12 -1.93 -2.86 10.30
N CYS A 13 -1.38 -3.34 9.18
CA CYS A 13 -0.20 -2.80 8.55
C CYS A 13 -0.58 -1.89 7.38
N THR A 14 -0.03 -0.68 7.35
CA THR A 14 -0.18 0.27 6.25
C THR A 14 1.13 1.01 6.01
N GLY A 15 1.37 1.49 4.79
CA GLY A 15 2.57 2.25 4.50
C GLY A 15 2.38 3.25 3.38
N VAL A 16 3.17 4.31 3.42
CA VAL A 16 3.43 5.17 2.27
C VAL A 16 4.85 4.89 1.82
N PHE A 17 5.01 4.49 0.58
CA PHE A 17 6.31 4.36 -0.07
C PHE A 17 6.31 5.25 -1.30
N CYS A 18 7.32 6.10 -1.42
CA CYS A 18 7.56 6.89 -2.61
C CYS A 18 8.93 6.52 -3.16
N GLN A 19 9.01 6.24 -4.46
CA GLN A 19 10.26 5.97 -5.13
C GLN A 19 10.49 6.88 -6.33
N GLU A 20 11.76 6.98 -6.71
CA GLU A 20 12.26 7.54 -7.96
C GLU A 20 13.32 6.55 -8.46
N ILE A 21 13.08 5.91 -9.60
CA ILE A 21 14.10 5.10 -10.27
C ILE A 21 14.94 6.05 -11.12
N TYR A 22 16.26 6.03 -10.92
CA TYR A 22 17.16 6.92 -11.64
C TYR A 22 18.23 6.13 -12.38
N VAL A 23 18.65 6.67 -13.52
CA VAL A 23 19.84 6.20 -14.24
C VAL A 23 21.00 7.11 -13.89
N SER A 24 22.10 6.53 -13.42
CA SER A 24 23.32 7.24 -13.07
C SER A 24 24.50 6.68 -13.86
N TYR A 25 25.37 7.58 -14.27
CA TYR A 25 26.67 7.26 -14.87
C TYR A 25 27.74 7.62 -13.85
N ALA A 26 28.40 6.61 -13.29
CA ALA A 26 29.52 6.81 -12.39
C ALA A 26 30.83 6.64 -13.16
N TYR A 27 31.67 7.67 -13.14
CA TYR A 27 33.06 7.53 -13.54
C TYR A 27 33.85 7.00 -12.34
N HIS A 28 34.37 5.78 -12.42
CA HIS A 28 35.44 5.42 -11.50
C HIS A 28 36.67 6.27 -11.85
N TYR A 29 37.20 6.99 -10.86
CA TYR A 29 38.44 7.78 -10.98
C TYR A 29 38.44 8.88 -12.06
N ASN A 30 37.29 9.41 -12.46
CA ASN A 30 37.14 10.39 -13.56
C ASN A 30 37.67 9.90 -14.92
N GLU A 31 37.79 8.59 -15.13
CA GLU A 31 38.21 8.03 -16.41
C GLU A 31 37.00 7.77 -17.33
N PRO A 32 36.92 8.38 -18.52
CA PRO A 32 35.78 8.22 -19.43
C PRO A 32 35.53 6.76 -19.87
N GLU A 33 36.59 5.96 -19.95
CA GLU A 33 36.52 4.55 -20.36
C GLU A 33 35.95 3.63 -19.27
N ASN A 34 35.86 4.12 -18.04
CA ASN A 34 35.33 3.40 -16.87
C ASN A 34 33.92 3.86 -16.47
N MET A 35 33.14 4.34 -17.45
CA MET A 35 31.75 4.73 -17.25
C MET A 35 30.90 3.51 -16.87
N ARG A 36 30.47 3.43 -15.61
CA ARG A 36 29.53 2.41 -15.15
C ARG A 36 28.11 2.96 -15.20
N HIS A 37 27.28 2.33 -16.01
CA HIS A 37 25.84 2.52 -16.02
C HIS A 37 25.23 1.84 -14.78
N ARG A 38 24.48 2.60 -13.98
CA ARG A 38 23.76 2.09 -12.81
C ARG A 38 22.33 2.58 -12.83
N ILE A 39 21.40 1.64 -12.71
CA ILE A 39 20.01 1.92 -12.34
C ILE A 39 19.95 1.87 -10.82
N GLY A 40 19.59 2.98 -10.20
CA GLY A 40 19.44 3.10 -8.75
C GLY A 40 18.02 3.49 -8.37
N ILE A 41 17.76 3.51 -7.06
CA ILE A 41 16.46 3.90 -6.52
C ILE A 41 16.64 4.87 -5.36
N ALA A 42 16.01 6.02 -5.46
CA ALA A 42 15.82 6.95 -4.36
C ALA A 42 14.39 6.79 -3.85
N GLY A 43 14.18 7.09 -2.57
CA GLY A 43 12.84 6.97 -2.02
C GLY A 43 12.75 7.41 -0.58
N ASP A 44 11.51 7.47 -0.12
CA ASP A 44 11.09 7.87 1.22
C ASP A 44 9.93 6.98 1.65
N TYR A 45 9.82 6.75 2.96
CA TYR A 45 8.78 5.88 3.49
C TYR A 45 8.29 6.29 4.87
N HIS A 46 7.03 5.96 5.12
CA HIS A 46 6.36 5.97 6.41
C HIS A 46 5.62 4.65 6.55
N LEU A 47 6.07 3.79 7.47
CA LEU A 47 5.46 2.50 7.73
C LEU A 47 4.71 2.54 9.05
N PHE A 48 3.54 1.90 9.10
CA PHE A 48 2.68 1.89 10.27
C PHE A 48 2.20 0.47 10.57
N ALA A 49 2.27 0.07 11.84
CA ALA A 49 1.63 -1.14 12.31
C ALA A 49 0.82 -0.80 13.57
N LYS A 50 -0.50 -0.97 13.49
CA LYS A 50 -1.45 -0.56 14.55
C LYS A 50 -2.14 -1.76 15.17
N HIS A 51 -2.10 -1.85 16.50
CA HIS A 51 -2.80 -2.84 17.29
C HIS A 51 -3.61 -2.18 18.40
N GLY A 52 -4.93 -2.12 18.26
CA GLY A 52 -5.78 -1.35 19.18
C GLY A 52 -5.41 0.13 19.15
N ASP A 53 -5.10 0.71 20.31
CA ASP A 53 -4.59 2.09 20.44
C ASP A 53 -3.09 2.21 20.15
N LYS A 54 -2.33 1.12 20.15
CA LYS A 54 -0.87 1.18 19.98
C LYS A 54 -0.49 1.25 18.51
N VAL A 55 0.42 2.16 18.17
CA VAL A 55 0.94 2.33 16.81
C VAL A 55 2.46 2.31 16.82
N TYR A 56 3.03 1.36 16.09
CA TYR A 56 4.42 1.44 15.63
C TYR A 56 4.45 2.30 14.37
N MET A 57 5.39 3.25 14.32
CA MET A 57 5.66 4.06 13.13
C MET A 57 7.16 4.04 12.85
N GLU A 58 7.53 3.74 11.61
CA GLU A 58 8.91 3.82 11.11
C GLU A 58 8.98 4.83 9.98
N VAL A 59 9.95 5.75 10.05
CA VAL A 59 10.11 6.80 9.05
C VAL A 59 11.57 6.87 8.62
N LYS A 60 11.80 6.87 7.30
CA LYS A 60 13.14 6.99 6.73
C LYS A 60 13.88 8.22 7.28
N LYS A 61 15.14 8.02 7.69
CA LYS A 61 16.04 9.06 8.26
C LYS A 61 15.52 9.73 9.54
N VAL A 62 14.51 9.17 10.19
CA VAL A 62 14.04 9.60 11.53
C VAL A 62 14.20 8.47 12.54
N GLY A 63 13.77 7.26 12.18
CA GLY A 63 13.83 6.09 13.06
C GLY A 63 12.47 5.45 13.25
N GLU A 64 12.31 4.77 14.38
CA GLU A 64 11.08 4.07 14.79
C GLU A 64 10.58 4.58 16.14
N ILE A 65 9.26 4.51 16.34
CA ILE A 65 8.62 4.93 17.57
C ILE A 65 7.35 4.11 17.79
N VAL A 66 7.04 3.82 19.06
CA VAL A 66 5.77 3.23 19.47
C VAL A 66 5.00 4.25 20.32
N MET A 67 3.80 4.61 19.90
CA MET A 67 2.98 5.64 20.57
C MET A 67 1.50 5.26 20.54
N SER A 68 0.66 6.02 21.25
CA SER A 68 -0.79 5.87 21.14
C SER A 68 -1.29 6.43 19.82
N PHE A 69 -2.46 5.95 19.38
CA PHE A 69 -3.09 6.46 18.18
C PHE A 69 -3.49 7.92 18.39
N ALA A 70 -3.96 8.28 19.58
CA ALA A 70 -4.23 9.66 19.95
C ALA A 70 -3.00 10.57 19.79
N GLU A 71 -1.82 10.11 20.21
CA GLU A 71 -0.57 10.88 20.05
C GLU A 71 -0.19 11.07 18.57
N LEU A 72 -0.31 10.01 17.76
CA LEU A 72 -0.10 10.10 16.31
C LEU A 72 -0.99 11.18 15.68
N GLN A 73 -2.26 11.24 16.09
CA GLN A 73 -3.26 12.15 15.54
C GLN A 73 -3.02 13.64 15.88
N GLN A 74 -2.28 13.94 16.96
CA GLN A 74 -1.97 15.32 17.36
C GLN A 74 -0.98 16.00 16.39
N ASN A 75 -0.10 15.23 15.75
CA ASN A 75 0.85 15.77 14.78
C ASN A 75 0.25 15.74 13.37
N LYS A 76 0.01 16.92 12.78
CA LYS A 76 -0.60 17.05 11.45
C LYS A 76 0.14 16.29 10.34
N TYR A 77 1.47 16.14 10.44
CA TYR A 77 2.26 15.46 9.42
C TYR A 77 2.16 13.94 9.57
N TRP A 78 2.24 13.43 10.80
CA TRP A 78 2.09 12.00 11.07
C TRP A 78 0.67 11.53 10.73
N ARG A 79 -0.34 12.30 11.14
CA ARG A 79 -1.73 12.08 10.75
C ARG A 79 -1.90 12.03 9.25
N TYR A 80 -1.34 13.00 8.52
CA TYR A 80 -1.41 13.04 7.06
C TYR A 80 -0.86 11.77 6.43
N TYR A 81 0.35 11.34 6.79
CA TYR A 81 0.95 10.14 6.20
C TYR A 81 0.23 8.86 6.65
N TYR A 82 -0.33 8.81 7.85
CA TYR A 82 -1.17 7.70 8.28
C TYR A 82 -2.46 7.60 7.44
N GLU A 83 -3.18 8.71 7.26
CA GLU A 83 -4.38 8.75 6.40
C GLU A 83 -4.06 8.36 4.96
N LEU A 84 -2.97 8.89 4.41
CA LEU A 84 -2.49 8.53 3.07
C LEU A 84 -2.14 7.03 2.98
N SER A 85 -1.49 6.46 4.00
CA SER A 85 -1.17 5.04 4.03
C SER A 85 -2.42 4.16 3.98
N CYS A 86 -3.51 4.58 4.64
CA CYS A 86 -4.78 3.89 4.60
C CYS A 86 -5.43 3.96 3.21
N MET A 87 -5.29 5.09 2.49
CA MET A 87 -5.77 5.23 1.11
C MET A 87 -4.95 4.42 0.10
N LEU A 88 -3.72 4.05 0.42
CA LEU A 88 -2.87 3.25 -0.48
C LEU A 88 -2.93 1.75 -0.18
N ALA A 89 -3.42 1.37 1.00
CA ALA A 89 -3.53 -0.03 1.40
C ALA A 89 -4.50 -0.80 0.49
N ILE A 90 -4.00 -1.90 -0.09
CA ILE A 90 -4.80 -2.83 -0.91
C ILE A 90 -5.45 -3.86 0.01
N ASN A 91 -4.59 -4.51 0.78
CA ASN A 91 -4.90 -5.33 1.93
C ASN A 91 -4.06 -4.81 3.11
N LYS A 92 -4.45 -5.18 4.33
CA LYS A 92 -3.68 -4.88 5.54
C LYS A 92 -2.91 -6.11 6.01
N GLU A 93 -2.77 -7.11 5.14
CA GLU A 93 -2.13 -8.38 5.45
C GLU A 93 -0.64 -8.31 5.15
N ILE A 94 0.17 -8.89 6.03
CA ILE A 94 1.61 -8.91 5.86
C ILE A 94 2.09 -10.29 5.42
N LYS A 95 3.06 -10.31 4.51
CA LYS A 95 3.68 -11.51 3.99
C LYS A 95 5.03 -11.71 4.67
N ASN A 96 5.38 -12.96 4.94
CA ASN A 96 6.73 -13.31 5.33
C ASN A 96 7.51 -13.64 4.04
N GLU A 97 8.23 -12.66 3.51
CA GLU A 97 8.97 -12.79 2.26
C GLU A 97 10.37 -12.17 2.40
N PRO A 98 11.38 -12.74 1.72
CA PRO A 98 12.72 -12.17 1.71
C PRO A 98 12.71 -10.72 1.21
N PHE A 99 13.55 -9.89 1.83
CA PHE A 99 13.77 -8.52 1.38
C PHE A 99 14.21 -8.48 -0.10
N ASN A 100 13.52 -7.67 -0.91
CA ASN A 100 13.96 -7.40 -2.26
C ASN A 100 15.13 -6.42 -2.25
N LYS A 101 16.33 -6.92 -2.53
CA LYS A 101 17.60 -6.17 -2.56
C LYS A 101 17.60 -4.97 -3.51
N PHE A 102 16.67 -4.89 -4.46
CA PHE A 102 16.48 -3.67 -5.25
C PHE A 102 16.27 -2.44 -4.36
N TYR A 103 15.63 -2.61 -3.19
CA TYR A 103 15.36 -1.54 -2.25
C TYR A 103 16.47 -1.32 -1.20
N ASP A 104 17.63 -1.97 -1.32
CA ASP A 104 18.75 -1.82 -0.37
C ASP A 104 19.13 -0.34 -0.16
N GLU A 105 19.15 0.46 -1.23
CA GLU A 105 19.46 1.90 -1.19
C GLU A 105 18.39 2.72 -0.44
N VAL A 106 17.12 2.33 -0.56
CA VAL A 106 16.03 3.07 0.08
C VAL A 106 16.00 2.79 1.58
N TYR A 107 16.19 1.54 1.97
CA TYR A 107 16.11 1.08 3.35
C TYR A 107 17.42 1.14 4.11
N GLU A 108 18.54 1.43 3.43
CA GLU A 108 19.89 1.37 3.99
C GLU A 108 20.12 0.01 4.70
N TYR A 109 19.69 -1.06 4.00
CA TYR A 109 19.42 -2.36 4.59
C TYR A 109 20.69 -3.14 4.97
N ASN A 110 20.68 -3.76 6.15
CA ASN A 110 21.80 -4.53 6.70
C ASN A 110 21.47 -5.99 7.09
N GLY A 111 20.23 -6.50 6.90
CA GLY A 111 19.98 -7.95 6.99
C GLY A 111 18.68 -8.48 7.63
N ASP A 112 17.83 -7.67 8.27
CA ASP A 112 16.79 -8.19 9.19
C ASP A 112 15.30 -8.00 8.78
N ARG A 113 14.98 -7.67 7.53
CA ARG A 113 13.61 -7.38 7.09
C ARG A 113 13.03 -8.58 6.34
N VAL A 114 12.05 -9.24 6.96
CA VAL A 114 11.37 -10.42 6.37
C VAL A 114 9.85 -10.25 6.29
N TRP A 115 9.35 -9.08 6.67
CA TRP A 115 7.93 -8.78 6.76
C TRP A 115 7.58 -7.71 5.74
N SER A 116 6.89 -8.09 4.67
CA SER A 116 6.55 -7.22 3.54
C SER A 116 5.03 -6.98 3.44
N LEU A 117 4.65 -5.75 3.17
CA LEU A 117 3.27 -5.36 2.88
C LEU A 117 3.14 -5.08 1.39
N ASP A 118 2.13 -5.70 0.79
CA ASP A 118 1.69 -5.42 -0.56
C ASP A 118 0.74 -4.22 -0.55
N THR A 119 1.19 -3.11 -1.12
CA THR A 119 0.45 -1.85 -1.08
C THR A 119 0.60 -1.11 -2.39
N ALA A 120 -0.35 -0.22 -2.69
CA ALA A 120 -0.12 0.76 -3.72
C ALA A 120 0.96 1.75 -3.25
N TYR A 121 1.75 2.29 -4.17
CA TYR A 121 2.85 3.19 -3.85
C TYR A 121 3.01 4.29 -4.88
N ILE A 122 3.72 5.35 -4.50
CA ILE A 122 3.92 6.53 -5.33
C ILE A 122 5.22 6.35 -6.12
N ASP A 123 5.12 6.47 -7.44
CA ASP A 123 6.26 6.46 -8.35
C ASP A 123 6.44 7.88 -8.90
N LEU A 124 7.63 8.43 -8.67
CA LEU A 124 8.07 9.72 -9.21
C LEU A 124 8.92 9.44 -10.45
N ASP A 125 8.45 9.94 -11.58
CA ASP A 125 9.19 10.01 -12.82
C ASP A 125 9.62 11.46 -13.08
N ILE A 126 10.88 11.63 -13.52
CA ILE A 126 11.44 12.94 -13.86
C ILE A 126 11.81 12.91 -15.34
N GLU A 127 11.00 13.59 -16.15
CA GLU A 127 11.27 13.75 -17.57
C GLU A 127 12.54 14.57 -17.83
N GLU A 128 13.09 14.49 -19.04
CA GLU A 128 14.29 15.23 -19.47
C GLU A 128 14.18 16.75 -19.29
N ASN A 129 12.96 17.28 -19.30
CA ASN A 129 12.64 18.70 -19.07
C ASN A 129 12.52 19.07 -17.58
N TYR A 130 12.91 18.16 -16.65
CA TYR A 130 12.76 18.27 -15.20
C TYR A 130 11.31 18.32 -14.68
N LYS A 131 10.33 17.99 -15.52
CA LYS A 131 8.94 17.85 -15.10
C LYS A 131 8.80 16.59 -14.25
N LYS A 132 8.21 16.77 -13.06
CA LYS A 132 7.93 15.69 -12.12
C LYS A 132 6.54 15.15 -12.36
N ILE A 133 6.45 13.86 -12.64
CA ILE A 133 5.19 13.14 -12.79
C ILE A 133 5.07 12.16 -11.63
N TYR A 134 3.96 12.26 -10.90
CA TYR A 134 3.65 11.35 -9.81
C TYR A 134 2.50 10.46 -10.24
N LYS A 135 2.66 9.16 -10.07
CA LYS A 135 1.61 8.17 -10.34
C LYS A 135 1.52 7.16 -9.21
N ILE A 136 0.35 6.56 -9.05
CA ILE A 136 0.17 5.41 -8.17
C ILE A 136 0.45 4.14 -8.96
N ILE A 137 1.36 3.32 -8.45
CA ILE A 137 1.49 1.93 -8.87
C ILE A 137 0.52 1.11 -8.00
N PRO A 138 -0.45 0.37 -8.60
CA PRO A 138 -1.55 -0.22 -7.84
C PRO A 138 -1.18 -1.31 -6.84
N SER A 139 0.00 -1.92 -6.96
CA SER A 139 0.46 -3.02 -6.10
C SER A 139 1.97 -3.19 -6.15
N GLY A 140 2.55 -3.58 -5.02
CA GLY A 140 3.97 -3.84 -4.89
C GLY A 140 4.35 -4.18 -3.46
N ASN A 141 5.20 -5.20 -3.31
CA ASN A 141 5.86 -5.54 -2.07
C ASN A 141 7.03 -4.55 -1.82
N VAL A 142 6.70 -3.31 -1.46
CA VAL A 142 7.69 -2.21 -1.31
C VAL A 142 7.87 -1.76 0.14
N CYS A 143 6.90 -2.07 1.01
CA CYS A 143 6.92 -1.73 2.42
C CYS A 143 7.48 -2.90 3.24
N TYR A 144 8.68 -2.77 3.78
CA TYR A 144 9.35 -3.82 4.56
C TYR A 144 9.53 -3.37 6.01
N TYR A 145 9.03 -4.12 6.97
CA TYR A 145 9.09 -3.77 8.40
C TYR A 145 10.34 -4.36 9.06
N LYS A 146 10.99 -3.58 9.94
CA LYS A 146 12.08 -4.10 10.81
C LYS A 146 11.56 -5.04 11.91
N ILE A 147 10.33 -4.81 12.34
CA ILE A 147 9.69 -5.60 13.39
C ILE A 147 8.79 -6.67 12.78
N ASN A 148 8.50 -7.71 13.56
CA ASN A 148 7.32 -8.55 13.33
C ASN A 148 6.08 -7.80 13.82
N PRO A 149 5.12 -7.43 12.94
CA PRO A 149 3.97 -6.63 13.38
C PRO A 149 3.04 -7.32 14.40
N ALA A 150 3.13 -8.64 14.55
CA ALA A 150 2.40 -9.36 15.59
C ALA A 150 2.88 -8.97 16.99
N ASP A 151 4.11 -8.49 17.12
CA ASP A 151 4.71 -8.13 18.39
C ASP A 151 4.39 -6.69 18.81
N VAL A 152 3.78 -5.87 17.95
CA VAL A 152 3.34 -4.49 18.28
C VAL A 152 2.54 -4.48 19.57
N LYS A 153 1.62 -5.44 19.77
CA LYS A 153 0.82 -5.56 21.00
C LYS A 153 1.68 -5.56 22.26
N LYS A 154 2.85 -6.21 22.22
CA LYS A 154 3.77 -6.42 23.35
C LYS A 154 4.83 -5.33 23.47
N MET A 155 5.04 -4.50 22.44
CA MET A 155 6.00 -3.42 22.50
C MET A 155 5.60 -2.40 23.57
N GLU A 156 6.59 -1.84 24.27
CA GLU A 156 6.37 -0.76 25.22
C GLU A 156 6.06 0.54 24.48
N TYR A 157 5.25 1.40 25.10
CA TYR A 157 5.10 2.77 24.62
C TYR A 157 6.41 3.52 24.85
N SER A 158 6.76 4.36 23.89
CA SER A 158 7.92 5.25 24.03
C SER A 158 7.62 6.30 25.10
N SER A 159 8.66 6.79 25.78
CA SER A 159 8.46 7.88 26.74
C SER A 159 8.07 9.18 26.03
N GLN A 160 7.50 10.14 26.74
CA GLN A 160 7.20 11.46 26.16
C GLN A 160 8.47 12.15 25.64
N GLN A 161 9.60 11.95 26.32
CA GLN A 161 10.88 12.47 25.88
C GLN A 161 11.30 11.86 24.54
N ASP A 162 11.11 10.56 24.33
CA ASP A 162 11.42 9.90 23.06
C ASP A 162 10.51 10.40 21.94
N ILE A 163 9.22 10.59 22.22
CA ILE A 163 8.25 11.16 21.27
C ILE A 163 8.66 12.58 20.88
N ASP A 164 9.09 13.41 21.84
CA ASP A 164 9.54 14.78 21.59
C ASP A 164 10.84 14.81 20.77
N ILE A 165 11.79 13.92 21.06
CA ILE A 165 13.03 13.76 20.27
C ILE A 165 12.69 13.33 18.85
N PHE A 166 11.87 12.29 18.70
CA PHE A 166 11.41 11.80 17.40
C PHE A 166 10.74 12.92 16.60
N LYS A 167 9.86 13.70 17.23
CA LYS A 167 9.20 14.87 16.63
C LYS A 167 10.20 15.94 16.19
N ARG A 168 11.20 16.27 16.99
CA ARG A 168 12.22 17.26 16.61
C ARG A 168 13.02 16.79 15.38
N ILE A 169 13.47 15.54 15.37
CA ILE A 169 14.18 14.94 14.23
C ILE A 169 13.28 14.95 13.00
N TYR A 170 12.02 14.56 13.15
CA TYR A 170 11.02 14.55 12.08
C TYR A 170 10.84 15.95 11.47
N MET A 171 10.73 17.00 12.29
CA MET A 171 10.60 18.39 11.83
C MET A 171 11.86 18.92 11.12
N CYS A 172 13.01 18.29 11.31
CA CYS A 172 14.25 18.62 10.60
C CYS A 172 14.35 17.98 9.20
N ARG A 173 13.43 17.07 8.83
CA ARG A 173 13.40 16.51 7.48
C ARG A 173 13.27 17.64 6.44
N ASN A 174 13.98 17.50 5.33
CA ASN A 174 14.04 18.54 4.29
C ASN A 174 12.68 18.84 3.67
N ASP A 175 11.78 17.85 3.58
CA ASP A 175 10.41 18.06 3.08
C ASP A 175 9.63 19.04 3.96
N ILE A 176 9.85 19.02 5.27
CA ILE A 176 9.17 19.91 6.22
C ILE A 176 9.92 21.23 6.36
N ARG A 177 11.22 21.17 6.65
CA ARG A 177 12.06 22.34 6.92
C ARG A 177 12.13 23.30 5.73
N SER A 178 12.16 22.77 4.51
CA SER A 178 12.20 23.58 3.28
C SER A 178 10.81 23.87 2.70
N GLY A 179 9.73 23.52 3.41
CA GLY A 179 8.35 23.83 3.00
C GLY A 179 7.78 22.97 1.87
N TYR A 180 8.54 22.01 1.33
CA TYR A 180 8.10 21.15 0.21
C TYR A 180 6.87 20.29 0.53
N PHE A 181 6.64 19.99 1.82
CA PHE A 181 5.49 19.20 2.28
C PHE A 181 4.16 19.79 1.80
N LEU A 182 3.99 21.12 1.83
CA LEU A 182 2.71 21.74 1.47
C LEU A 182 2.30 21.40 0.04
N ASN A 183 3.21 21.54 -0.92
CA ASN A 183 2.93 21.24 -2.32
C ASN A 183 2.82 19.72 -2.54
N ARG A 184 3.75 18.94 -1.96
CA ARG A 184 3.78 17.48 -2.13
C ARG A 184 2.55 16.81 -1.56
N SER A 185 2.07 17.27 -0.40
CA SER A 185 0.93 16.68 0.28
C SER A 185 -0.37 16.80 -0.52
N VAL A 186 -0.56 17.90 -1.24
CA VAL A 186 -1.69 18.09 -2.15
C VAL A 186 -1.61 17.13 -3.33
N ILE A 187 -0.43 17.04 -3.97
CA ILE A 187 -0.22 16.13 -5.10
C ILE A 187 -0.50 14.69 -4.70
N TYR A 188 0.12 14.22 -3.61
CA TYR A 188 -0.03 12.85 -3.12
C TYR A 188 -1.47 12.51 -2.74
N LYS A 189 -2.18 13.45 -2.11
CA LYS A 189 -3.58 13.25 -1.76
C LYS A 189 -4.46 13.14 -3.00
N ASN A 190 -4.24 13.98 -4.01
CA ASN A 190 -5.03 13.96 -5.24
C ASN A 190 -4.85 12.64 -6.00
N ILE A 191 -3.61 12.20 -6.23
CA ILE A 191 -3.36 10.93 -6.93
C ILE A 191 -3.86 9.71 -6.14
N ALA A 192 -3.84 9.76 -4.81
CA ALA A 192 -4.40 8.69 -3.97
C ALA A 192 -5.94 8.67 -4.03
N LEU A 193 -6.59 9.84 -4.08
CA LEU A 193 -8.04 9.94 -4.27
C LEU A 193 -8.46 9.44 -5.66
N GLU A 194 -7.74 9.83 -6.71
CA GLU A 194 -7.96 9.33 -8.08
C GLU A 194 -7.83 7.80 -8.12
N PHE A 195 -6.81 7.25 -7.46
CA PHE A 195 -6.64 5.81 -7.33
C PHE A 195 -7.83 5.15 -6.62
N GLN A 196 -8.30 5.70 -5.50
CA GLN A 196 -9.47 5.18 -4.79
C GLN A 196 -10.76 5.25 -5.61
N VAL A 197 -10.98 6.34 -6.36
CA VAL A 197 -12.10 6.45 -7.30
C VAL A 197 -12.03 5.36 -8.37
N SER A 198 -10.85 5.17 -8.98
CA SER A 198 -10.67 4.13 -9.99
C SER A 198 -10.91 2.70 -9.47
N LYS A 199 -10.67 2.47 -8.16
CA LYS A 199 -10.97 1.20 -7.51
C LYS A 199 -12.48 1.03 -7.34
N MET A 200 -13.17 2.07 -6.86
CA MET A 200 -14.63 2.05 -6.71
C MET A 200 -15.34 1.84 -8.06
N ASP A 201 -14.88 2.49 -9.13
CA ASP A 201 -15.46 2.33 -10.46
C ASP A 201 -15.38 0.88 -10.94
N LYS A 202 -14.25 0.20 -10.73
CA LYS A 202 -14.09 -1.23 -11.03
C LYS A 202 -15.03 -2.11 -10.22
N GLU A 203 -15.15 -1.85 -8.91
CA GLU A 203 -16.09 -2.59 -8.05
C GLU A 203 -17.55 -2.41 -8.52
N ILE A 204 -17.92 -1.20 -8.97
CA ILE A 204 -19.25 -0.92 -9.54
C ILE A 204 -19.47 -1.66 -10.86
N GLU A 205 -18.48 -1.70 -11.74
CA GLU A 205 -18.55 -2.44 -13.01
C GLU A 205 -18.74 -3.95 -12.76
N GLU A 206 -17.97 -4.53 -11.83
CA GLU A 206 -18.07 -5.95 -11.45
C GLU A 206 -19.45 -6.27 -10.84
N LEU A 207 -19.96 -5.41 -9.95
CA LEU A 207 -21.30 -5.57 -9.39
C LEU A 207 -22.38 -5.45 -10.46
N SER A 208 -22.23 -4.51 -11.39
CA SER A 208 -23.18 -4.31 -12.49
C SER A 208 -23.25 -5.54 -13.39
N ALA A 209 -22.09 -6.13 -13.73
CA ALA A 209 -22.01 -7.37 -14.48
C ALA A 209 -22.67 -8.54 -13.73
N TYR A 210 -22.42 -8.67 -12.43
CA TYR A 210 -23.04 -9.69 -11.59
C TYR A 210 -24.58 -9.58 -11.55
N PHE A 211 -25.13 -8.38 -11.39
CA PHE A 211 -26.57 -8.18 -11.35
C PHE A 211 -27.25 -8.43 -12.70
N GLU A 212 -26.60 -8.09 -13.81
CA GLU A 212 -27.13 -8.38 -15.14
C GLU A 212 -27.16 -9.90 -15.40
N ASP A 213 -26.13 -10.66 -14.99
CA ASP A 213 -26.14 -12.13 -15.02
C ASP A 213 -27.34 -12.71 -14.23
N LYS A 214 -27.55 -12.24 -12.98
CA LYS A 214 -28.70 -12.71 -12.17
C LYS A 214 -30.05 -12.39 -12.79
N LYS A 215 -30.18 -11.22 -13.42
CA LYS A 215 -31.40 -10.86 -14.14
C LYS A 215 -31.64 -11.76 -15.35
N GLN A 216 -30.60 -12.14 -16.08
CA GLN A 216 -30.70 -13.09 -17.18
C GLN A 216 -31.17 -14.48 -16.69
N VAL A 217 -30.64 -14.97 -15.56
CA VAL A 217 -31.08 -16.23 -14.95
C VAL A 217 -32.56 -16.16 -14.54
N VAL A 218 -33.00 -15.09 -13.89
CA VAL A 218 -34.42 -14.90 -13.51
C VAL A 218 -35.33 -14.85 -14.73
N ASN A 219 -34.91 -14.16 -15.80
CA ASN A 219 -35.67 -14.11 -17.06
C ASN A 219 -35.75 -15.48 -17.75
N LEU A 220 -34.67 -16.27 -17.70
CA LEU A 220 -34.64 -17.64 -18.21
C LEU A 220 -35.60 -18.53 -17.42
N LEU A 221 -35.53 -18.49 -16.09
CA LEU A 221 -36.46 -19.20 -15.19
C LEU A 221 -37.92 -18.85 -15.49
N SER A 222 -38.23 -17.56 -15.59
CA SER A 222 -39.59 -17.08 -15.92
C SER A 222 -40.06 -17.61 -17.27
N THR A 223 -39.19 -17.61 -18.29
CA THR A 223 -39.48 -18.14 -19.62
C THR A 223 -39.75 -19.64 -19.59
N ILE A 224 -38.90 -20.42 -18.90
CA ILE A 224 -39.06 -21.88 -18.75
C ILE A 224 -40.36 -22.19 -18.02
N THR A 225 -40.63 -21.55 -16.87
CA THR A 225 -41.85 -21.76 -16.09
C THR A 225 -43.11 -21.40 -16.88
N LYS A 226 -43.09 -20.32 -17.67
CA LYS A 226 -44.23 -19.97 -18.55
C LYS A 226 -44.40 -20.97 -19.69
N LYS A 227 -43.31 -21.39 -20.34
CA LYS A 227 -43.34 -22.30 -21.49
C LYS A 227 -43.81 -23.71 -21.10
N TYR A 228 -43.43 -24.17 -19.91
CA TYR A 228 -43.72 -25.51 -19.42
C TYR A 228 -44.70 -25.50 -18.24
N CYS A 229 -45.56 -24.49 -18.13
CA CYS A 229 -46.48 -24.31 -17.00
C CYS A 229 -47.44 -25.49 -16.74
N ASN A 230 -47.67 -26.33 -17.75
CA ASN A 230 -48.53 -27.52 -17.68
C ASN A 230 -47.73 -28.83 -17.59
N ALA A 231 -46.39 -28.77 -17.49
CA ALA A 231 -45.55 -29.95 -17.32
C ALA A 231 -45.58 -30.43 -15.86
N ASN A 232 -45.35 -31.73 -15.65
CA ASN A 232 -45.15 -32.29 -14.31
C ASN A 232 -43.93 -31.60 -13.64
N GLU A 233 -44.05 -31.29 -12.34
CA GLU A 233 -42.99 -30.70 -11.52
C GLU A 233 -41.63 -31.43 -11.63
N ASP A 234 -41.63 -32.76 -11.71
CA ASP A 234 -40.40 -33.55 -11.85
C ASP A 234 -39.69 -33.27 -13.19
N ILE A 235 -40.47 -33.14 -14.27
CA ILE A 235 -39.96 -32.78 -15.61
C ILE A 235 -39.46 -31.34 -15.62
N LEU A 236 -40.18 -30.44 -14.94
CA LEU A 236 -39.78 -29.04 -14.81
C LEU A 236 -38.44 -28.93 -14.05
N ARG A 237 -38.25 -29.74 -13.01
CA ARG A 237 -37.00 -29.79 -12.22
C ARG A 237 -35.83 -30.32 -13.03
N GLU A 238 -36.01 -31.36 -13.85
CA GLU A 238 -34.95 -31.85 -14.73
C GLU A 238 -34.56 -30.83 -15.80
N ILE A 239 -35.53 -30.14 -16.40
CA ILE A 239 -35.28 -29.06 -17.37
C ILE A 239 -34.49 -27.93 -16.70
N LEU A 240 -34.90 -27.49 -15.51
CA LEU A 240 -34.20 -26.45 -14.76
C LEU A 240 -32.76 -26.85 -14.43
N ASN A 241 -32.54 -28.09 -13.99
CA ASN A 241 -31.18 -28.58 -13.71
C ASN A 241 -30.30 -28.62 -14.97
N TYR A 242 -30.84 -28.99 -16.13
CA TYR A 242 -30.11 -29.00 -17.40
C TYR A 242 -29.73 -27.58 -17.89
N TYR A 243 -30.58 -26.58 -17.64
CA TYR A 243 -30.33 -25.20 -18.08
C TYR A 243 -29.55 -24.35 -17.07
N LEU A 244 -29.41 -24.80 -15.81
CA LEU A 244 -28.74 -24.06 -14.73
C LEU A 244 -27.43 -24.73 -14.23
N SER A 245 -27.10 -25.93 -14.72
CA SER A 245 -25.80 -26.59 -14.55
C SER A 245 -24.74 -26.00 -15.47
#